data_AF-A0A7X3HQR5-F1
#
_entry.id   AF-A0A7X3HQR5-F1
#
_cell.length_a   1.000
_cell.length_b   1.000
_cell.length_c   1.000
_cell.angle_alpha   90.00
_cell.angle_beta   90.00
_cell.angle_gamma   90.00
#
_symmetry.space_group_name_H-M   'P 1'
#
loop_
_entity.id
_entity.type
_entity.pdbx_description
1 polymer ?
#
loop_
_entity_poly.entity_id
_entity_poly.type
_entity_poly.pdbx_seq_one_letter_code
_entity_poly.pdbx_strand_id
1 'polypeptide(L)'
;MTPDAVDPLRLEAEVEQLRHLHADTRTLYREVCGLLFFRYGITPTTNKLYQLVRKGSMGTPAQALQQFWQDLRARSRVTIDHPDLPDSLKQVAADAVQTIWRAAGEAVLAELAATRQDIEAQEQVVAAERDAAQMAFADAQAALTALEREREALRAECRQLQEQVAQARGAEAAASTHREALQSELLAAREQAGAARSDFLAELERMREQLEAMEARGDAAVRRAQLELDQERTARRQSDRGLDAARVEVDRLRDMQRQEAVAAAEALGSWQAQAQAAQVRCAALQDAQESGQQQLGAAQEALAEMTRRAERAETERDLSRELLGNWRDGAKVRSGARRKAAA
;
A
#
# COMPACT_ATOMS: atom_id res chain seq x y z
N MET A 1 16.54 -105.87 -10.11
CA MET A 1 16.66 -106.18 -11.56
C MET A 1 15.34 -106.74 -12.02
N THR A 2 14.51 -105.90 -12.64
CA THR A 2 13.30 -106.30 -13.35
C THR A 2 13.69 -107.16 -14.54
N PRO A 3 13.03 -108.30 -14.79
CA PRO A 3 13.21 -109.01 -16.06
C PRO A 3 12.72 -108.08 -17.17
N ASP A 4 13.60 -107.81 -18.13
CA ASP A 4 13.32 -107.02 -19.33
C ASP A 4 11.93 -107.36 -19.89
N ALA A 5 11.06 -106.36 -19.94
CA ALA A 5 9.84 -106.43 -20.71
C ALA A 5 10.26 -106.58 -22.18
N VAL A 6 10.20 -107.80 -22.69
CA VAL A 6 10.48 -108.10 -24.09
C VAL A 6 9.56 -107.24 -24.94
N ASP A 7 10.12 -106.23 -25.60
CA ASP A 7 9.39 -105.38 -26.54
C ASP A 7 8.96 -106.26 -27.75
N PRO A 8 7.67 -106.64 -27.84
CA PRO A 8 7.22 -107.64 -28.81
C PRO A 8 7.34 -107.12 -30.25
N LEU A 9 7.27 -105.80 -30.44
CA LEU A 9 7.42 -105.15 -31.76
C LEU A 9 8.85 -105.28 -32.28
N ARG A 10 9.83 -105.13 -31.39
CA ARG A 10 11.25 -105.27 -31.73
C ARG A 10 11.61 -106.72 -32.05
N LEU A 11 11.03 -107.68 -31.32
CA LEU A 11 11.21 -109.10 -31.59
C LEU A 11 10.65 -109.50 -32.97
N GLU A 12 9.44 -109.04 -33.31
CA GLU A 12 8.83 -109.34 -34.61
C GLU A 12 9.61 -108.74 -35.78
N ALA A 13 10.11 -107.50 -35.64
CA ALA A 13 10.92 -106.85 -36.67
C ALA A 13 12.22 -107.61 -36.97
N GLU A 14 12.88 -108.14 -35.95
CA GLU A 14 14.12 -108.89 -36.12
C GLU A 14 13.87 -110.31 -36.65
N VAL A 15 12.74 -110.92 -36.30
CA VAL A 15 12.31 -112.18 -36.94
C VAL A 15 12.03 -111.95 -38.43
N GLU A 16 11.44 -110.82 -38.82
CA GLU A 16 11.24 -110.49 -40.24
C GLU A 16 12.58 -110.23 -40.96
N GLN A 17 13.55 -109.59 -40.31
CA GLN A 17 14.91 -109.46 -40.86
C GLN A 17 15.56 -110.84 -41.08
N LEU A 18 15.46 -111.75 -40.10
CA LEU A 18 15.97 -113.12 -40.24
C LEU A 18 15.26 -113.89 -41.36
N ARG A 19 13.96 -113.64 -41.58
CA ARG A 19 13.19 -114.22 -42.69
C ARG A 19 13.69 -113.80 -44.07
N HIS A 20 14.23 -112.58 -44.21
CA HIS A 20 14.82 -112.12 -45.46
C HIS A 20 16.22 -112.69 -45.69
N LEU A 21 16.99 -112.91 -44.63
CA LEU A 21 18.37 -113.40 -44.71
C LEU A 21 18.47 -114.91 -44.94
N HIS A 22 17.47 -115.69 -44.49
CA HIS A 22 17.48 -117.15 -44.58
C HIS A 22 16.32 -117.68 -45.44
N ALA A 23 16.63 -118.07 -46.68
CA ALA A 23 15.65 -118.69 -47.58
C ALA A 23 15.25 -120.11 -47.15
N ASP A 24 16.16 -120.85 -46.48
CA ASP A 24 15.86 -122.17 -45.93
C ASP A 24 15.07 -122.05 -44.62
N THR A 25 13.91 -122.72 -44.60
CA THR A 25 12.97 -122.70 -43.47
C THR A 25 13.58 -123.34 -42.22
N ARG A 26 14.40 -124.40 -42.36
CA ARG A 26 15.00 -125.08 -41.21
C ARG A 26 16.06 -124.21 -40.53
N THR A 27 16.89 -123.55 -41.35
CA THR A 27 17.90 -122.60 -40.88
C THR A 27 17.25 -121.40 -40.19
N LEU A 28 16.18 -120.84 -40.77
CA LEU A 28 15.42 -119.76 -40.16
C LEU A 28 14.89 -120.13 -38.76
N TYR A 29 14.30 -121.32 -38.61
CA TYR A 29 13.82 -121.77 -37.30
C TYR A 29 14.95 -121.88 -36.25
N ARG A 30 16.15 -122.29 -36.66
CA ARG A 30 17.31 -122.36 -35.75
C ARG A 30 17.81 -120.98 -35.32
N GLU A 31 17.89 -120.02 -36.24
CA GLU A 31 18.31 -118.65 -35.90
C GLU A 31 17.28 -117.94 -35.01
N VAL A 32 15.99 -118.18 -35.24
CA VAL A 32 14.93 -117.67 -34.35
C VAL A 32 14.99 -118.34 -32.96
N CYS A 33 15.32 -119.64 -32.87
CA CYS A 33 15.62 -120.27 -31.57
C CYS A 33 16.78 -119.56 -30.86
N GLY A 34 17.85 -119.25 -31.60
CA GLY A 34 19.01 -118.51 -31.07
C GLY A 34 18.65 -117.11 -30.60
N LEU A 35 17.88 -116.36 -31.39
CA LEU A 35 17.41 -115.02 -31.04
C LEU A 35 16.59 -115.03 -29.74
N LEU A 36 15.60 -115.93 -29.66
CA LEU A 36 14.74 -116.08 -28.48
C LEU A 36 15.56 -116.43 -27.24
N PHE A 37 16.45 -117.43 -27.35
CA PHE A 37 17.17 -117.97 -26.21
C PHE A 37 18.30 -117.04 -25.73
N PHE A 38 19.17 -116.59 -26.63
CA PHE A 38 20.36 -115.83 -26.24
C PHE A 38 20.10 -114.35 -25.99
N ARG A 39 19.19 -113.75 -26.75
CA ARG A 39 19.00 -112.28 -26.72
C ARG A 39 17.81 -111.85 -25.89
N TYR A 40 16.74 -112.64 -25.90
CA TYR A 40 15.51 -112.34 -25.16
C TYR A 40 15.31 -113.24 -23.93
N GLY A 41 16.16 -114.23 -23.71
CA GLY A 41 16.05 -115.15 -22.57
C GLY A 41 14.77 -116.01 -22.57
N ILE A 42 14.04 -116.07 -23.68
CA ILE A 42 12.81 -116.85 -23.80
C ILE A 42 13.18 -118.27 -24.22
N THR A 43 12.70 -119.26 -23.48
CA THR A 43 12.86 -120.67 -23.88
C THR A 43 12.05 -120.93 -25.17
N PRO A 44 12.70 -121.25 -26.31
CA PRO A 44 11.98 -121.46 -27.55
C PRO A 44 11.08 -122.69 -27.42
N THR A 45 9.79 -122.53 -27.73
CA THR A 45 8.82 -123.63 -27.79
C THR A 45 8.32 -123.78 -29.23
N THR A 46 7.92 -124.99 -29.60
CA THR A 46 7.42 -125.31 -30.94
C THR A 46 6.27 -124.36 -31.35
N ASN A 47 5.36 -124.06 -30.43
CA ASN A 47 4.22 -123.17 -30.68
C ASN A 47 4.66 -121.72 -30.91
N LYS A 48 5.60 -121.20 -30.09
CA LYS A 48 6.09 -119.82 -30.22
C LYS A 48 6.88 -119.62 -31.52
N LEU A 49 7.70 -120.60 -31.91
CA LEU A 49 8.43 -120.58 -33.18
C LEU A 49 7.48 -120.57 -34.38
N TYR A 50 6.45 -121.42 -34.34
CA TYR A 50 5.43 -121.47 -35.38
C TYR A 50 4.69 -120.13 -35.53
N GLN A 51 4.30 -119.50 -34.40
CA GLN A 51 3.60 -118.21 -34.40
C GLN A 51 4.43 -117.07 -35.01
N LEU A 52 5.74 -117.09 -34.82
CA LEU A 52 6.68 -116.06 -35.28
C LEU A 52 7.12 -116.25 -36.75
N VAL A 53 7.42 -117.49 -37.16
CA VAL A 53 7.97 -117.78 -38.50
C VAL A 53 6.89 -118.08 -39.53
N ARG A 54 5.75 -118.66 -39.13
CA ARG A 54 4.56 -118.98 -39.95
C ARG A 54 4.87 -119.64 -41.31
N LYS A 55 5.90 -120.49 -41.39
CA LYS A 55 6.34 -121.21 -42.61
C LYS A 55 6.63 -122.69 -42.35
N GLY A 56 6.35 -123.55 -43.32
CA GLY A 56 6.68 -125.00 -43.27
C GLY A 56 5.60 -125.89 -42.67
N SER A 57 5.86 -127.20 -42.64
CA SER A 57 4.94 -128.22 -42.12
C SER A 57 4.99 -128.28 -40.57
N MET A 58 3.89 -128.76 -39.96
CA MET A 58 3.71 -128.86 -38.49
C MET A 58 4.88 -129.55 -37.74
N GLY A 59 5.63 -130.45 -38.37
CA GLY A 59 6.77 -131.14 -37.75
C GLY A 59 8.12 -130.40 -37.81
N THR A 60 8.25 -129.37 -38.65
CA THR A 60 9.54 -128.67 -38.90
C THR A 60 10.05 -127.87 -37.69
N PRO A 61 9.21 -127.11 -36.95
CA PRO A 61 9.68 -126.35 -35.79
C PRO A 61 10.17 -127.25 -34.65
N ALA A 62 9.56 -128.44 -34.48
CA ALA A 62 9.96 -129.39 -33.43
C ALA A 62 11.35 -129.99 -33.71
N GLN A 63 11.62 -130.38 -34.97
CA GLN A 63 12.94 -130.89 -35.37
C GLN A 63 14.03 -129.83 -35.28
N ALA A 64 13.75 -128.60 -35.72
CA ALA A 64 14.69 -127.49 -35.62
C ALA A 64 15.01 -127.14 -34.16
N LEU A 65 14.02 -127.14 -33.28
CA LEU A 65 14.19 -126.95 -31.84
C LEU A 65 15.04 -128.05 -31.21
N GLN A 66 14.78 -129.32 -31.54
CA GLN A 66 15.56 -130.45 -31.02
C GLN A 66 17.02 -130.37 -31.48
N GLN A 67 17.26 -130.07 -32.75
CA GLN A 67 18.60 -129.88 -33.29
C GLN A 67 19.31 -128.70 -32.63
N PHE A 68 18.63 -127.56 -32.43
CA PHE A 68 19.19 -126.40 -31.73
C PHE A 68 19.67 -126.77 -30.32
N TRP A 69 18.86 -127.49 -29.54
CA TRP A 69 19.28 -127.93 -28.21
C TRP A 69 20.41 -128.94 -28.22
N GLN A 70 20.50 -129.78 -29.24
CA GLN A 70 21.63 -130.72 -29.43
C GLN A 70 22.91 -129.96 -29.76
N ASP A 71 22.87 -129.05 -30.73
CA ASP A 71 24.00 -128.23 -31.16
C ASP A 71 24.48 -127.33 -30.01
N LEU A 72 23.55 -126.74 -29.25
CA LEU A 72 23.86 -125.93 -28.09
C LEU A 72 24.57 -126.73 -27.00
N ARG A 73 24.09 -127.95 -26.72
CA ARG A 73 24.73 -128.87 -25.76
C ARG A 73 26.10 -129.37 -26.22
N ALA A 74 26.30 -129.52 -27.53
CA ALA A 74 27.60 -129.87 -28.10
C ALA A 74 28.60 -128.70 -27.98
N ARG A 75 28.18 -127.48 -28.31
CA ARG A 75 29.04 -126.27 -28.29
C ARG A 75 29.37 -125.75 -26.90
N SER A 76 28.47 -125.93 -25.94
CA SER A 76 28.69 -125.51 -24.54
C SER A 76 29.58 -126.48 -23.75
N ARG A 77 29.88 -127.66 -24.32
CA ARG A 77 30.74 -128.65 -23.66
C ARG A 77 32.19 -128.40 -24.04
N VAL A 78 33.01 -128.05 -23.04
CA VAL A 78 34.46 -128.05 -23.18
C VAL A 78 34.89 -129.50 -23.32
N THR A 79 35.26 -129.91 -24.54
CA THR A 79 35.71 -131.27 -24.83
C THR A 79 37.11 -131.19 -25.39
N ILE A 80 38.09 -131.75 -24.67
CA ILE A 80 39.48 -131.81 -25.13
C ILE A 80 39.62 -133.07 -25.98
N ASP A 81 39.54 -132.91 -27.30
CA ASP A 81 39.60 -134.04 -28.21
C ASP A 81 41.06 -134.29 -28.65
N HIS A 82 41.68 -135.30 -28.04
CA HIS A 82 43.03 -135.75 -28.38
C HIS A 82 43.04 -137.29 -28.43
N PRO A 83 43.50 -137.92 -29.53
CA PRO A 83 43.33 -139.36 -29.76
C PRO A 83 44.11 -140.23 -28.75
N ASP A 84 45.22 -139.74 -28.21
CA ASP A 84 46.09 -140.51 -27.29
C ASP A 84 45.87 -140.23 -25.79
N LEU A 85 44.83 -139.46 -25.41
CA LEU A 85 44.61 -139.06 -24.01
C LEU A 85 43.46 -139.87 -23.37
N PRO A 86 43.69 -140.54 -22.21
CA PRO A 86 42.64 -141.21 -21.45
C PRO A 86 41.48 -140.28 -21.10
N ASP A 87 40.25 -140.79 -21.18
CA ASP A 87 39.03 -140.02 -20.93
C ASP A 87 38.99 -139.37 -19.53
N SER A 88 39.61 -140.00 -18.53
CA SER A 88 39.74 -139.44 -17.19
C SER A 88 40.55 -138.13 -17.16
N LEU A 89 41.62 -138.02 -17.96
CA LEU A 89 42.44 -136.80 -18.03
C LEU A 89 41.74 -135.69 -18.82
N LYS A 90 40.99 -136.05 -19.87
CA LYS A 90 40.16 -135.09 -20.63
C LYS A 90 39.10 -134.44 -19.75
N GLN A 91 38.44 -135.21 -18.89
CA GLN A 91 37.43 -134.71 -17.94
C GLN A 91 38.04 -133.74 -16.93
N VAL A 92 39.15 -134.11 -16.28
CA VAL A 92 39.82 -133.25 -15.30
C VAL A 92 40.27 -131.92 -15.93
N ALA A 93 40.85 -131.95 -17.12
CA ALA A 93 41.29 -130.75 -17.81
C ALA A 93 40.11 -129.86 -18.29
N ALA A 94 39.01 -130.46 -18.74
CA ALA A 94 37.79 -129.72 -19.08
C ALA A 94 37.15 -129.05 -17.86
N ASP A 95 37.10 -129.75 -16.71
CA ASP A 95 36.58 -129.22 -15.45
C ASP A 95 37.47 -128.08 -14.92
N ALA A 96 38.80 -128.22 -15.04
CA ALA A 96 39.74 -127.16 -14.66
C ALA A 96 39.56 -125.90 -15.51
N VAL A 97 39.47 -126.03 -16.84
CA VAL A 97 39.22 -124.90 -17.75
C VAL A 97 37.86 -124.27 -17.47
N GLN A 98 36.82 -125.07 -17.22
CA GLN A 98 35.50 -124.56 -16.86
C GLN A 98 35.54 -123.78 -15.54
N THR A 99 36.27 -124.28 -14.55
CA THR A 99 36.41 -123.63 -13.24
C THR A 99 37.17 -122.30 -13.37
N ILE A 100 38.27 -122.28 -14.14
CA ILE A 100 39.04 -121.06 -14.41
C ILE A 100 38.17 -120.03 -15.14
N TRP A 101 37.42 -120.45 -16.16
CA TRP A 101 36.53 -119.55 -16.90
C TRP A 101 35.42 -118.97 -16.01
N ARG A 102 34.80 -119.79 -15.16
CA ARG A 102 33.80 -119.31 -14.20
C ARG A 102 34.40 -118.32 -13.20
N ALA A 103 35.53 -118.67 -12.60
CA ALA A 103 36.22 -117.80 -11.64
C ALA A 103 36.65 -116.47 -12.28
N ALA A 104 37.18 -116.50 -13.50
CA ALA A 104 37.53 -115.29 -14.25
C ALA A 104 36.30 -114.44 -14.59
N GLY A 105 35.19 -115.08 -15.00
CA GLY A 105 33.93 -114.40 -15.27
C GLY A 105 33.34 -113.75 -14.02
N GLU A 106 33.34 -114.44 -12.89
CA GLU A 106 32.91 -113.90 -11.59
C GLU A 106 33.79 -112.73 -11.15
N ALA A 107 35.12 -112.82 -11.31
CA ALA A 107 36.05 -111.73 -11.00
C ALA A 107 35.80 -110.48 -11.86
N VAL A 108 35.64 -110.64 -13.18
CA VAL A 108 35.35 -109.52 -14.10
C VAL A 108 33.99 -108.88 -13.78
N LEU A 109 32.96 -109.69 -13.50
CA LEU A 109 31.65 -109.15 -13.12
C LEU A 109 31.70 -108.42 -11.78
N ALA A 110 32.49 -108.89 -10.82
CA ALA A 110 32.70 -108.23 -9.53
C ALA A 110 33.45 -106.91 -9.68
N GLU A 111 34.54 -106.86 -10.46
CA GLU A 111 35.29 -105.62 -10.75
C GLU A 111 34.42 -104.60 -11.50
N LEU A 112 33.62 -105.06 -12.46
CA LEU A 112 32.68 -104.21 -13.19
C LEU A 112 31.56 -103.68 -12.29
N ALA A 113 31.08 -104.47 -11.33
CA ALA A 113 30.12 -104.01 -10.34
C ALA A 113 30.74 -102.96 -9.39
N ALA A 114 31.97 -103.19 -8.93
CA ALA A 114 32.70 -102.25 -8.07
C ALA A 114 32.97 -100.92 -8.78
N THR A 115 33.50 -100.94 -10.01
CA THR A 115 33.74 -99.73 -10.79
C THR A 115 32.46 -98.96 -11.11
N ARG A 116 31.33 -99.65 -11.34
CA ARG A 116 30.02 -98.98 -11.48
C ARG A 116 29.60 -98.28 -10.19
N GLN A 117 29.75 -98.93 -9.03
CA GLN A 117 29.45 -98.32 -7.73
C GLN A 117 30.35 -97.10 -7.45
N ASP A 118 31.63 -97.18 -7.79
CA ASP A 118 32.56 -96.07 -7.63
C ASP A 118 32.19 -94.88 -8.52
N ILE A 119 31.81 -95.13 -9.78
CA ILE A 119 31.34 -94.08 -10.70
C ILE A 119 30.04 -93.46 -10.19
N GLU A 120 29.06 -94.27 -9.79
CA GLU A 120 27.80 -93.77 -9.23
C GLU A 120 28.02 -92.93 -7.96
N ALA A 121 28.94 -93.35 -7.09
CA ALA A 121 29.32 -92.58 -5.90
C ALA A 121 30.01 -91.25 -6.27
N GLN A 122 30.91 -91.24 -7.25
CA GLN A 122 31.55 -90.02 -7.74
C GLN A 122 30.56 -89.06 -8.40
N GLU A 123 29.63 -89.58 -9.21
CA GLU A 123 28.57 -88.78 -9.83
C GLU A 123 27.67 -88.13 -8.78
N GLN A 124 27.33 -88.85 -7.71
CA GLN A 124 26.55 -88.29 -6.60
C GLN A 124 27.30 -87.17 -5.86
N VAL A 125 28.60 -87.33 -5.62
CA VAL A 125 29.42 -86.29 -4.97
C VAL A 125 29.50 -85.05 -5.86
N VAL A 126 29.81 -85.21 -7.16
CA VAL A 126 29.90 -84.10 -8.11
C VAL A 126 28.54 -83.40 -8.28
N ALA A 127 27.44 -84.16 -8.30
CA ALA A 127 26.10 -83.59 -8.34
C ALA A 127 25.79 -82.76 -7.09
N ALA A 128 26.11 -83.29 -5.90
CA ALA A 128 25.91 -82.56 -4.65
C ALA A 128 26.76 -81.29 -4.57
N GLU A 129 28.02 -81.33 -5.01
CA GLU A 129 28.90 -80.15 -5.08
C GLU A 129 28.37 -79.11 -6.07
N ARG A 130 27.89 -79.55 -7.24
CA ARG A 130 27.26 -78.67 -8.23
C ARG A 130 26.02 -77.99 -7.65
N ASP A 131 25.13 -78.74 -7.02
CA ASP A 131 23.90 -78.20 -6.45
C ASP A 131 24.21 -77.20 -5.33
N ALA A 132 25.17 -77.51 -4.46
CA ALA A 132 25.65 -76.60 -3.43
C ALA A 132 26.24 -75.30 -4.04
N ALA A 133 27.05 -75.41 -5.09
CA ALA A 133 27.61 -74.25 -5.79
C ALA A 133 26.51 -73.41 -6.48
N GLN A 134 25.49 -74.05 -7.06
CA GLN A 134 24.35 -73.36 -7.66
C GLN A 134 23.52 -72.62 -6.62
N MET A 135 23.27 -73.21 -5.45
CA MET A 135 22.58 -72.55 -4.35
C MET A 135 23.39 -71.35 -3.83
N ALA A 136 24.69 -71.53 -3.58
CA ALA A 136 25.56 -70.43 -3.12
C ALA A 136 25.63 -69.28 -4.14
N PHE A 137 25.63 -69.60 -5.43
CA PHE A 137 25.58 -68.59 -6.49
C PHE A 137 24.24 -67.84 -6.51
N ALA A 138 23.12 -68.56 -6.38
CA ALA A 138 21.79 -67.95 -6.32
C ALA A 138 21.66 -67.02 -5.09
N ASP A 139 22.17 -67.44 -3.93
CA ASP A 139 22.20 -66.62 -2.72
C ASP A 139 23.07 -65.37 -2.88
N ALA A 140 24.25 -65.52 -3.51
CA ALA A 140 25.14 -64.39 -3.80
C ALA A 140 24.49 -63.38 -4.78
N GLN A 141 23.77 -63.86 -5.80
CA GLN A 141 23.02 -63.01 -6.71
C GLN A 141 21.87 -62.29 -6.00
N ALA A 142 21.13 -62.99 -5.15
CA ALA A 142 20.07 -62.39 -4.34
C ALA A 142 20.64 -61.29 -3.42
N ALA A 143 21.77 -61.55 -2.75
CA ALA A 143 22.45 -60.56 -1.92
C ALA A 143 22.93 -59.34 -2.74
N LEU A 144 23.51 -59.56 -3.92
CA LEU A 144 23.95 -58.47 -4.80
C LEU A 144 22.77 -57.58 -5.23
N THR A 145 21.67 -58.19 -5.69
CA THR A 145 20.48 -57.42 -6.09
C THR A 145 19.84 -56.66 -4.91
N ALA A 146 19.90 -57.21 -3.69
CA ALA A 146 19.45 -56.50 -2.50
C ALA A 146 20.33 -55.27 -2.19
N LEU A 147 21.66 -55.43 -2.24
CA LEU A 147 22.60 -54.33 -2.05
C LEU A 147 22.49 -53.25 -3.13
N GLU A 148 22.23 -53.64 -4.38
CA GLU A 148 22.00 -52.70 -5.48
C GLU A 148 20.74 -51.85 -5.24
N ARG A 149 19.65 -52.47 -4.80
CA ARG A 149 18.41 -51.78 -4.43
C ARG A 149 18.63 -50.83 -3.25
N GLU A 150 19.34 -51.26 -2.21
CA GLU A 150 19.67 -50.41 -1.06
C GLU A 150 20.53 -49.21 -1.48
N ARG A 151 21.55 -49.44 -2.32
CA ARG A 151 22.38 -48.37 -2.88
C ARG A 151 21.57 -47.38 -3.70
N GLU A 152 20.61 -47.85 -4.50
CA GLU A 152 19.72 -46.99 -5.27
C GLU A 152 18.78 -46.17 -4.38
N ALA A 153 18.24 -46.77 -3.33
CA ALA A 153 17.42 -46.09 -2.33
C ALA A 153 18.22 -44.98 -1.61
N LEU A 154 19.43 -45.29 -1.13
CA LEU A 154 20.32 -44.31 -0.49
C LEU A 154 20.72 -43.18 -1.46
N ARG A 155 20.94 -43.48 -2.74
CA ARG A 155 21.20 -42.45 -3.76
C ARG A 155 19.99 -41.57 -4.03
N ALA A 156 18.78 -42.13 -3.98
CA ALA A 156 17.55 -41.35 -4.10
C ALA A 156 17.37 -40.43 -2.89
N GLU A 157 17.60 -40.94 -1.68
CA GLU A 157 17.55 -40.15 -0.44
C GLU A 157 18.60 -39.02 -0.45
N CYS A 158 19.84 -39.30 -0.86
CA CYS A 158 20.88 -38.28 -0.99
C CYS A 158 20.47 -37.16 -1.98
N ARG A 159 19.83 -37.51 -3.10
CA ARG A 159 19.34 -36.51 -4.07
C ARG A 159 18.21 -35.67 -3.45
N GLN A 160 17.27 -36.29 -2.76
CA GLN A 160 16.20 -35.57 -2.07
C GLN A 160 16.74 -34.61 -1.00
N LEU A 161 17.71 -35.05 -0.20
CA LEU A 161 18.36 -34.19 0.80
C LEU A 161 19.12 -33.04 0.14
N GLN A 162 19.80 -33.27 -0.99
CA GLN A 162 20.46 -32.20 -1.75
C GLN A 162 19.46 -31.18 -2.30
N GLU A 163 18.33 -31.63 -2.83
CA GLU A 163 17.24 -30.75 -3.28
C GLU A 163 16.65 -29.94 -2.12
N GLN A 164 16.40 -30.56 -0.97
CA GLN A 164 15.92 -29.87 0.24
C GLN A 164 16.92 -28.82 0.73
N VAL A 165 18.22 -29.13 0.74
CA VAL A 165 19.28 -28.18 1.11
C VAL A 165 19.34 -27.03 0.09
N ALA A 166 19.22 -27.31 -1.20
CA ALA A 166 19.19 -26.26 -2.23
C ALA A 166 17.95 -25.36 -2.08
N GLN A 167 16.78 -25.93 -1.81
CA GLN A 167 15.55 -25.18 -1.53
C GLN A 167 15.68 -24.32 -0.27
N ALA A 168 16.22 -24.87 0.81
CA ALA A 168 16.44 -24.13 2.06
C ALA A 168 17.41 -22.96 1.87
N ARG A 169 18.52 -23.17 1.15
CA ARG A 169 19.47 -22.09 0.80
C ARG A 169 18.82 -21.03 -0.09
N GLY A 170 17.99 -21.44 -1.05
CA GLY A 170 17.23 -20.51 -1.88
C GLY A 170 16.25 -19.66 -1.06
N ALA A 171 15.54 -20.27 -0.11
CA ALA A 171 14.64 -19.57 0.80
C ALA A 171 15.38 -18.61 1.74
N GLU A 172 16.53 -19.01 2.27
CA GLU A 172 17.39 -18.16 3.11
C GLU A 172 17.89 -16.94 2.32
N ALA A 173 18.38 -17.15 1.09
CA ALA A 173 18.81 -16.07 0.22
C ALA A 173 17.65 -15.10 -0.07
N ALA A 174 16.46 -15.61 -0.43
CA ALA A 174 15.28 -14.77 -0.65
C ALA A 174 14.89 -13.98 0.62
N ALA A 175 14.85 -14.64 1.79
CA ALA A 175 14.55 -14.00 3.05
C ALA A 175 15.59 -12.92 3.42
N SER A 176 16.88 -13.15 3.13
CA SER A 176 17.95 -12.17 3.37
C SER A 176 17.78 -10.92 2.52
N THR A 177 17.51 -11.07 1.21
CA THR A 177 17.27 -9.93 0.30
C THR A 177 16.03 -9.15 0.70
N HIS A 178 14.95 -9.83 1.10
CA HIS A 178 13.74 -9.16 1.60
C HIS A 178 14.00 -8.40 2.91
N ARG A 179 14.78 -8.98 3.83
CA ARG A 179 15.18 -8.30 5.06
C ARG A 179 16.02 -7.05 4.78
N GLU A 180 16.96 -7.11 3.84
CA GLU A 180 17.77 -5.95 3.43
C GLU A 180 16.91 -4.86 2.77
N ALA A 181 15.97 -5.23 1.92
CA ALA A 181 15.00 -4.30 1.34
C ALA A 181 14.17 -3.60 2.42
N LEU A 182 13.56 -4.35 3.35
CA LEU A 182 12.80 -3.79 4.48
C LEU A 182 13.66 -2.90 5.38
N GLN A 183 14.93 -3.24 5.60
CA GLN A 183 15.86 -2.40 6.36
C GLN A 183 16.12 -1.07 5.64
N SER A 184 16.32 -1.10 4.32
CA SER A 184 16.49 0.11 3.52
C SER A 184 15.24 1.00 3.52
N GLU A 185 14.06 0.41 3.41
CA GLU A 185 12.77 1.11 3.49
C GLU A 185 12.56 1.74 4.87
N LEU A 186 12.90 1.02 5.95
CA LEU A 186 12.81 1.55 7.31
C LEU A 186 13.75 2.74 7.54
N LEU A 187 14.98 2.67 7.01
CA LEU A 187 15.93 3.78 7.08
C LEU A 187 15.42 5.00 6.30
N ALA A 188 14.96 4.80 5.06
CA ALA A 188 14.37 5.87 4.25
C ALA A 188 13.15 6.50 4.93
N ALA A 189 12.25 5.68 5.51
CA ALA A 189 11.09 6.17 6.23
C ALA A 189 11.48 6.98 7.49
N ARG A 190 12.53 6.56 8.20
CA ARG A 190 13.06 7.31 9.36
C ARG A 190 13.66 8.65 8.95
N GLU A 191 14.40 8.70 7.85
CA GLU A 191 14.95 9.94 7.30
C GLU A 191 13.84 10.90 6.87
N GLN A 192 12.84 10.39 6.15
CA GLN A 192 11.66 11.17 5.75
C GLN A 192 10.88 11.70 6.96
N ALA A 193 10.65 10.87 7.98
CA ALA A 193 9.99 11.30 9.21
C ALA A 193 10.81 12.35 9.97
N GLY A 194 12.14 12.21 9.98
CA GLY A 194 13.07 13.19 10.55
C GLY A 194 12.99 14.54 9.84
N ALA A 195 13.05 14.52 8.50
CA ALA A 195 12.95 15.71 7.66
C ALA A 195 11.58 16.40 7.81
N ALA A 196 10.48 15.64 7.74
CA ALA A 196 9.15 16.19 7.95
C ALA A 196 9.03 16.83 9.33
N ARG A 197 9.58 16.21 10.38
CA ARG A 197 9.58 16.79 11.73
C ARG A 197 10.39 18.09 11.79
N SER A 198 11.56 18.17 11.16
CA SER A 198 12.33 19.42 11.12
C SER A 198 11.61 20.53 10.36
N ASP A 199 10.98 20.19 9.24
CA ASP A 199 10.21 21.14 8.42
C ASP A 199 9.02 21.68 9.21
N PHE A 200 8.26 20.80 9.87
CA PHE A 200 7.15 21.21 10.75
C PHE A 200 7.61 22.11 11.90
N LEU A 201 8.77 21.82 12.52
CA LEU A 201 9.31 22.69 13.57
C LEU A 201 9.71 24.06 13.01
N ALA A 202 10.31 24.12 11.82
CA ALA A 202 10.66 25.37 11.16
C ALA A 202 9.42 26.18 10.76
N GLU A 203 8.36 25.53 10.28
CA GLU A 203 7.08 26.17 10.00
C GLU A 203 6.41 26.69 11.27
N LEU A 204 6.41 25.92 12.37
CA LEU A 204 5.89 26.38 13.66
C LEU A 204 6.63 27.62 14.17
N GLU A 205 7.96 27.66 14.03
CA GLU A 205 8.75 28.81 14.44
C GLU A 205 8.45 30.04 13.58
N ARG A 206 8.36 29.88 12.25
CA ARG A 206 7.93 30.97 11.35
C ARG A 206 6.55 31.49 11.69
N MET A 207 5.60 30.61 12.03
CA MET A 207 4.26 31.03 12.44
C MET A 207 4.27 31.78 13.77
N ARG A 208 5.12 31.38 14.73
CA ARG A 208 5.33 32.14 15.98
C ARG A 208 5.90 33.52 15.72
N GLU A 209 6.97 33.61 14.91
CA GLU A 209 7.57 34.90 14.53
C GLU A 209 6.55 35.82 13.83
N GLN A 210 5.71 35.25 12.95
CA GLN A 210 4.63 36.00 12.30
C GLN A 210 3.58 36.50 13.29
N LEU A 211 3.17 35.66 14.25
CA LEU A 211 2.22 36.04 15.31
C LEU A 211 2.81 37.15 16.18
N GLU A 212 4.04 37.01 16.65
CA GLU A 212 4.75 38.04 17.45
C GLU A 212 4.85 39.36 16.67
N ALA A 213 5.16 39.31 15.37
CA ALA A 213 5.21 40.50 14.53
C ALA A 213 3.82 41.16 14.35
N MET A 214 2.75 40.38 14.25
CA MET A 214 1.38 40.89 14.17
C MET A 214 0.92 41.47 15.51
N GLU A 215 1.22 40.83 16.62
CA GLU A 215 0.96 41.34 17.96
C GLU A 215 1.70 42.67 18.19
N ALA A 216 3.00 42.75 17.86
CA ALA A 216 3.77 43.98 17.97
C ALA A 216 3.21 45.13 17.10
N ARG A 217 2.73 44.81 15.89
CA ARG A 217 2.04 45.78 15.02
C ARG A 217 0.70 46.22 15.60
N GLY A 218 -0.08 45.29 16.15
CA GLY A 218 -1.34 45.56 16.85
C GLY A 218 -1.13 46.49 18.04
N ASP A 219 -0.17 46.16 18.91
CA ASP A 219 0.23 46.97 20.06
C ASP A 219 0.69 48.37 19.65
N ALA A 220 1.47 48.48 18.57
CA ALA A 220 1.90 49.77 18.04
C ALA A 220 0.71 50.59 17.50
N ALA A 221 -0.24 49.95 16.82
CA ALA A 221 -1.46 50.60 16.34
C ALA A 221 -2.34 51.08 17.51
N VAL A 222 -2.50 50.26 18.56
CA VAL A 222 -3.22 50.63 19.78
C VAL A 222 -2.56 51.84 20.46
N ARG A 223 -1.23 51.83 20.61
CA ARG A 223 -0.50 52.99 21.18
C ARG A 223 -0.69 54.26 20.36
N ARG A 224 -0.66 54.18 19.02
CA ARG A 224 -0.92 55.33 18.14
C ARG A 224 -2.34 55.85 18.32
N ALA A 225 -3.33 54.98 18.29
CA ALA A 225 -4.73 55.35 18.49
C ALA A 225 -4.97 56.00 19.87
N GLN A 226 -4.29 55.52 20.92
CA GLN A 226 -4.35 56.14 22.26
C GLN A 226 -3.78 57.57 22.25
N LEU A 227 -2.62 57.78 21.61
CA LEU A 227 -2.01 59.11 21.49
C LEU A 227 -2.89 60.05 20.66
N GLU A 228 -3.45 59.60 19.54
CA GLU A 228 -4.39 60.36 18.73
C GLU A 228 -5.64 60.75 19.53
N LEU A 229 -6.20 59.83 20.32
CA LEU A 229 -7.34 60.11 21.18
C LEU A 229 -7.02 61.16 22.26
N ASP A 230 -5.82 61.10 22.87
CA ASP A 230 -5.40 62.08 23.87
C ASP A 230 -5.10 63.45 23.25
N GLN A 231 -4.55 63.49 22.03
CA GLN A 231 -4.41 64.71 21.25
C GLN A 231 -5.79 65.31 20.92
N GLU A 232 -6.74 64.49 20.43
CA GLU A 232 -8.11 64.92 20.18
C GLU A 232 -8.78 65.46 21.45
N ARG A 233 -8.64 64.78 22.59
CA ARG A 233 -9.18 65.24 23.88
C ARG A 233 -8.57 66.57 24.29
N THR A 234 -7.28 66.76 24.08
CA THR A 234 -6.59 68.02 24.40
C THR A 234 -7.04 69.15 23.48
N ALA A 235 -7.13 68.89 22.17
CA ALA A 235 -7.66 69.84 21.19
C ALA A 235 -9.12 70.22 21.48
N ARG A 236 -9.98 69.25 21.83
CA ARG A 236 -11.36 69.51 22.27
C ARG A 236 -11.39 70.39 23.52
N ARG A 237 -10.62 70.08 24.57
CA ARG A 237 -10.53 70.92 25.79
C ARG A 237 -10.05 72.34 25.50
N GLN A 238 -9.09 72.51 24.59
CA GLN A 238 -8.62 73.84 24.18
C GLN A 238 -9.70 74.60 23.41
N SER A 239 -10.39 73.92 22.49
CA SER A 239 -11.53 74.48 21.76
C SER A 239 -12.65 74.88 22.72
N ASP A 240 -13.02 74.04 23.69
CA ASP A 240 -14.05 74.33 24.70
C ASP A 240 -13.67 75.56 25.52
N ARG A 241 -12.41 75.65 25.98
CA ARG A 241 -11.91 76.85 26.68
C ARG A 241 -11.94 78.10 25.80
N GLY A 242 -11.61 77.97 24.51
CA GLY A 242 -11.69 79.06 23.54
C GLY A 242 -13.13 79.53 23.33
N LEU A 243 -14.08 78.58 23.23
CA LEU A 243 -15.52 78.87 23.14
C LEU A 243 -16.02 79.57 24.40
N ASP A 244 -15.64 79.10 25.58
CA ASP A 244 -16.03 79.74 26.85
C ASP A 244 -15.42 81.14 27.01
N ALA A 245 -14.16 81.34 26.62
CA ALA A 245 -13.53 82.66 26.59
C ALA A 245 -14.24 83.61 25.60
N ALA A 246 -14.59 83.13 24.40
CA ALA A 246 -15.34 83.91 23.43
C ALA A 246 -16.76 84.25 23.94
N ARG A 247 -17.43 83.34 24.65
CA ARG A 247 -18.71 83.61 25.31
C ARG A 247 -18.58 84.74 26.35
N VAL A 248 -17.57 84.67 27.21
CA VAL A 248 -17.28 85.73 28.21
C VAL A 248 -17.02 87.07 27.53
N GLU A 249 -16.25 87.10 26.44
CA GLU A 249 -15.99 88.35 25.71
C GLU A 249 -17.25 88.90 25.03
N VAL A 250 -18.06 88.04 24.41
CA VAL A 250 -19.36 88.44 23.85
C VAL A 250 -20.27 89.02 24.92
N ASP A 251 -20.33 88.42 26.11
CA ASP A 251 -21.14 88.94 27.21
C ASP A 251 -20.58 90.26 27.75
N ARG A 252 -19.25 90.41 27.86
CA ARG A 252 -18.59 91.68 28.19
C ARG A 252 -18.91 92.78 27.17
N LEU A 253 -18.79 92.48 25.87
CA LEU A 253 -19.12 93.43 24.80
C LEU A 253 -20.61 93.79 24.80
N ARG A 254 -21.49 92.83 25.07
CA ARG A 254 -22.93 93.08 25.24
C ARG A 254 -23.20 94.01 26.42
N ASP A 255 -22.52 93.80 27.55
CA ASP A 255 -22.67 94.67 28.71
C ASP A 255 -22.10 96.07 28.47
N MET A 256 -20.97 96.18 27.77
CA MET A 256 -20.42 97.47 27.35
C MET A 256 -21.37 98.20 26.38
N GLN A 257 -21.91 97.49 25.38
CA GLN A 257 -22.93 98.03 24.47
C GLN A 257 -24.21 98.44 25.21
N ARG A 258 -24.63 97.67 26.23
CA ARG A 258 -25.76 98.05 27.11
C ARG A 258 -25.43 99.31 27.90
N GLN A 259 -24.23 99.43 28.45
CA GLN A 259 -23.80 100.62 29.20
C GLN A 259 -23.71 101.85 28.28
N GLU A 260 -23.14 101.72 27.09
CA GLU A 260 -23.11 102.77 26.06
C GLU A 260 -24.52 103.19 25.65
N ALA A 261 -25.43 102.23 25.44
CA ALA A 261 -26.83 102.50 25.12
C ALA A 261 -27.56 103.22 26.26
N VAL A 262 -27.31 102.83 27.52
CA VAL A 262 -27.84 103.52 28.72
C VAL A 262 -27.29 104.94 28.80
N ALA A 263 -25.98 105.13 28.65
CA ALA A 263 -25.35 106.46 28.68
C ALA A 263 -25.84 107.36 27.53
N ALA A 264 -26.02 106.81 26.33
CA ALA A 264 -26.60 107.52 25.20
C ALA A 264 -28.07 107.91 25.46
N ALA A 265 -28.86 107.01 26.07
CA ALA A 265 -30.23 107.30 26.47
C ALA A 265 -30.30 108.40 27.55
N GLU A 266 -29.42 108.38 28.54
CA GLU A 266 -29.29 109.43 29.56
C GLU A 266 -28.87 110.77 28.95
N ALA A 267 -27.89 110.77 28.04
CA ALA A 267 -27.45 111.96 27.33
C ALA A 267 -28.58 112.55 26.48
N LEU A 268 -29.29 111.72 25.70
CA LEU A 268 -30.47 112.13 24.94
C LEU A 268 -31.56 112.70 25.87
N GLY A 269 -31.83 112.07 27.01
CA GLY A 269 -32.76 112.58 28.01
C GLY A 269 -32.34 113.95 28.55
N SER A 270 -31.05 114.16 28.81
CA SER A 270 -30.52 115.45 29.25
C SER A 270 -30.62 116.54 28.18
N TRP A 271 -30.32 116.21 26.91
CA TRP A 271 -30.47 117.13 25.78
C TRP A 271 -31.93 117.47 25.53
N GLN A 272 -32.85 116.49 25.64
CA GLN A 272 -34.28 116.72 25.56
C GLN A 272 -34.77 117.63 26.69
N ALA A 273 -34.31 117.43 27.93
CA ALA A 273 -34.63 118.31 29.05
C ALA A 273 -34.10 119.74 28.84
N GLN A 274 -32.88 119.89 28.32
CA GLN A 274 -32.31 121.20 27.97
C GLN A 274 -33.09 121.87 26.83
N ALA A 275 -33.47 121.13 25.80
CA ALA A 275 -34.29 121.63 24.69
C ALA A 275 -35.68 122.06 25.17
N GLN A 276 -36.33 121.28 26.04
CA GLN A 276 -37.60 121.65 26.67
C GLN A 276 -37.44 122.90 27.56
N ALA A 277 -36.39 122.98 28.36
CA ALA A 277 -36.11 124.16 29.19
C ALA A 277 -35.80 125.41 28.34
N ALA A 278 -35.15 125.25 27.19
CA ALA A 278 -34.92 126.31 26.22
C ALA A 278 -36.22 126.71 25.51
N GLN A 279 -37.07 125.76 25.12
CA GLN A 279 -38.40 126.03 24.58
C GLN A 279 -39.27 126.82 25.57
N VAL A 280 -39.30 126.42 26.85
CA VAL A 280 -40.01 127.15 27.91
C VAL A 280 -39.43 128.56 28.09
N ARG A 281 -38.11 128.72 28.05
CA ARG A 281 -37.48 130.05 28.10
C ARG A 281 -37.79 130.92 26.88
N CYS A 282 -37.79 130.35 25.67
CA CYS A 282 -38.20 131.06 24.46
C CYS A 282 -39.67 131.46 24.51
N ALA A 283 -40.56 130.57 24.97
CA ALA A 283 -41.97 130.90 25.18
C ALA A 283 -42.13 132.04 26.21
N ALA A 284 -41.41 131.98 27.34
CA ALA A 284 -41.43 133.07 28.33
C ALA A 284 -40.86 134.39 27.78
N LEU A 285 -39.83 134.35 26.93
CA LEU A 285 -39.30 135.54 26.26
C LEU A 285 -40.27 136.09 25.20
N GLN A 286 -40.99 135.22 24.49
CA GLN A 286 -42.05 135.61 23.56
C GLN A 286 -43.20 136.29 24.32
N ASP A 287 -43.68 135.71 25.43
CA ASP A 287 -44.70 136.33 26.28
C ASP A 287 -44.23 137.69 26.86
N ALA A 288 -42.95 137.79 27.25
CA ALA A 288 -42.35 139.04 27.72
C ALA A 288 -42.23 140.08 26.59
N GLN A 289 -41.93 139.66 25.36
CA GLN A 289 -41.89 140.53 24.20
C GLN A 289 -43.30 141.02 23.83
N GLU A 290 -44.29 140.15 23.80
CA GLU A 290 -45.69 140.51 23.51
C GLU A 290 -46.24 141.48 24.56
N SER A 291 -46.02 141.22 25.85
CA SER A 291 -46.41 142.14 26.93
C SER A 291 -45.66 143.48 26.85
N GLY A 292 -44.37 143.46 26.51
CA GLY A 292 -43.59 144.68 26.26
C GLY A 292 -44.09 145.48 25.06
N GLN A 293 -44.50 144.82 23.97
CA GLN A 293 -45.11 145.46 22.81
C GLN A 293 -46.49 146.07 23.13
N GLN A 294 -47.30 145.38 23.93
CA GLN A 294 -48.58 145.91 24.42
C GLN A 294 -48.37 147.16 25.29
N GLN A 295 -47.37 147.17 26.18
CA GLN A 295 -47.02 148.34 27.00
C GLN A 295 -46.52 149.52 26.14
N LEU A 296 -45.71 149.26 25.12
CA LEU A 296 -45.28 150.27 24.16
C LEU A 296 -46.45 150.85 23.36
N GLY A 297 -47.38 150.00 22.92
CA GLY A 297 -48.60 150.43 22.25
C GLY A 297 -49.45 151.34 23.14
N ALA A 298 -49.69 150.95 24.39
CA ALA A 298 -50.43 151.77 25.36
C ALA A 298 -49.74 153.11 25.67
N ALA A 299 -48.41 153.13 25.76
CA ALA A 299 -47.64 154.35 25.96
C ALA A 299 -47.72 155.31 24.76
N GLN A 300 -47.71 154.79 23.54
CA GLN A 300 -47.86 155.59 22.31
C GLN A 300 -49.26 156.20 22.20
N GLU A 301 -50.31 155.48 22.57
CA GLU A 301 -51.68 156.00 22.61
C GLU A 301 -51.84 157.11 23.66
N ALA A 302 -51.26 156.93 24.86
CA ALA A 302 -51.27 157.95 25.90
C ALA A 302 -50.48 159.21 25.48
N LEU A 303 -49.37 159.05 24.75
CA LEU A 303 -48.61 160.18 24.21
C LEU A 303 -49.42 160.94 23.16
N ALA A 304 -50.08 160.22 22.23
CA ALA A 304 -50.93 160.79 21.20
C ALA A 304 -52.10 161.60 21.80
N GLU A 305 -52.72 161.08 22.87
CA GLU A 305 -53.78 161.74 23.64
C GLU A 305 -53.28 163.05 24.27
N MET A 306 -52.07 163.06 24.84
CA MET A 306 -51.46 164.25 25.45
C MET A 306 -51.11 165.33 24.41
N THR A 307 -50.61 164.95 23.22
CA THR A 307 -50.39 165.90 22.11
C THR A 307 -51.70 166.54 21.63
N ARG A 308 -52.78 165.77 21.48
CA ARG A 308 -54.09 166.34 21.08
C ARG A 308 -54.67 167.30 22.11
N ARG A 309 -54.37 167.10 23.41
CA ARG A 309 -54.74 168.03 24.48
C ARG A 309 -53.91 169.31 24.45
N ALA A 310 -52.63 169.22 24.10
CA ALA A 310 -51.75 170.38 23.95
C ALA A 310 -52.15 171.25 22.75
N GLU A 311 -52.48 170.64 21.60
CA GLU A 311 -52.92 171.35 20.39
C GLU A 311 -54.25 172.11 20.61
N ARG A 312 -55.16 171.57 21.42
CA ARG A 312 -56.43 172.26 21.78
C ARG A 312 -56.21 173.46 22.72
N ALA A 313 -55.20 173.42 23.57
CA ALA A 313 -54.87 174.52 24.46
C ALA A 313 -54.13 175.66 23.74
N GLU A 314 -53.46 175.37 22.62
CA GLU A 314 -52.83 176.39 21.77
C GLU A 314 -53.86 177.15 20.93
N THR A 315 -54.87 176.47 20.37
CA THR A 315 -55.92 177.13 19.57
C THR A 315 -56.83 178.06 20.40
N GLU A 316 -57.07 177.76 21.68
CA GLU A 316 -57.79 178.65 22.60
C GLU A 316 -56.99 179.92 22.96
N ARG A 317 -55.65 179.83 22.99
CA ARG A 317 -54.77 180.97 23.28
C ARG A 317 -54.69 181.96 22.12
N ASP A 318 -54.71 181.47 20.89
CA ASP A 318 -54.65 182.34 19.71
C ASP A 318 -55.97 183.07 19.45
N LEU A 319 -57.13 182.46 19.72
CA LEU A 319 -58.44 183.14 19.67
C LEU A 319 -58.57 184.27 20.70
N SER A 320 -57.92 184.12 21.86
CA SER A 320 -57.91 185.14 22.92
C SER A 320 -57.06 186.37 22.56
N ARG A 321 -56.11 186.22 21.63
CA ARG A 321 -55.17 187.28 21.21
C ARG A 321 -55.76 188.18 20.10
N GLU A 322 -56.63 187.64 19.24
CA GLU A 322 -57.30 188.40 18.17
C GLU A 322 -58.39 189.37 18.68
N LEU A 323 -59.06 189.07 19.81
CA LEU A 323 -60.15 189.90 20.35
C LEU A 323 -59.68 191.19 21.05
N LEU A 324 -58.39 191.30 21.43
CA LEU A 324 -57.83 192.47 22.14
C LEU A 324 -57.20 193.52 21.22
N GLY A 325 -57.02 193.23 19.92
CA GLY A 325 -56.43 194.16 18.95
C GLY A 325 -57.38 195.23 18.40
N ASN A 326 -58.70 194.98 18.43
CA ASN A 326 -59.68 195.80 17.71
C ASN A 326 -60.32 196.96 18.51
N TRP A 327 -59.91 197.23 19.75
CA TRP A 327 -60.50 198.29 20.60
C TRP A 327 -59.60 199.51 20.89
N ARG A 328 -58.44 199.60 20.24
CA ARG A 328 -57.45 200.67 20.51
C ARG A 328 -56.95 201.27 19.19
N ASP A 329 -57.73 202.18 18.59
CA ASP A 329 -57.23 203.46 18.05
C ASP A 329 -58.29 204.22 17.25
N GLY A 330 -59.14 204.92 18.01
CA GLY A 330 -60.09 205.91 17.52
C GLY A 330 -60.45 206.94 18.60
N ALA A 331 -59.49 207.54 19.32
CA ALA A 331 -59.71 208.76 20.12
C ALA A 331 -58.43 209.43 20.68
N LYS A 332 -58.12 210.65 20.18
CA LYS A 332 -57.44 211.85 20.79
C LYS A 332 -56.32 212.42 19.90
N VAL A 333 -56.41 213.62 19.33
CA VAL A 333 -56.57 215.00 19.88
C VAL A 333 -55.27 215.61 20.44
N ARG A 334 -54.86 216.68 19.74
CA ARG A 334 -53.90 217.76 20.01
C ARG A 334 -53.72 218.19 21.48
N SER A 335 -52.47 218.47 21.90
CA SER A 335 -51.91 219.82 22.13
C SER A 335 -50.69 219.83 23.07
N GLY A 336 -49.72 220.74 22.82
CA GLY A 336 -49.11 221.52 23.91
C GLY A 336 -47.68 221.23 24.42
N ALA A 337 -46.68 221.73 23.67
CA ALA A 337 -45.63 222.69 24.11
C ALA A 337 -44.55 222.41 25.20
N ARG A 338 -43.28 222.63 24.74
CA ARG A 338 -42.13 223.37 25.36
C ARG A 338 -41.42 222.73 26.58
N ARG A 339 -40.07 222.70 26.66
CA ARG A 339 -39.01 223.63 26.21
C ARG A 339 -37.66 222.91 25.91
N LYS A 340 -36.72 223.66 25.33
CA LYS A 340 -35.38 223.30 24.81
C LYS A 340 -34.31 223.13 25.92
N ALA A 341 -33.25 222.35 25.62
CA ALA A 341 -32.01 222.08 26.37
C ALA A 341 -32.17 221.12 27.58
N ALA A 342 -31.20 220.26 27.91
CA ALA A 342 -29.77 220.55 27.92
C ALA A 342 -28.86 219.30 27.79
N ALA A 343 -27.66 219.57 27.25
CA ALA A 343 -26.44 218.77 27.14
C ALA A 343 -26.43 217.63 26.11
#